data_AF-A0A2N3DBM7-F1
#
_entry.id   AF-A0A2N3DBM7-F1
#
_cell.length_a   1.000
_cell.length_b   1.000
_cell.length_c   1.000
_cell.angle_alpha   90.00
_cell.angle_beta   90.00
_cell.angle_gamma   90.00
#
_symmetry.space_group_name_H-M   'P 1'
#
loop_
_entity.id
_entity.type
_entity.pdbx_description
1 polymer ?
#
loop_
_entity_poly.entity_id
_entity_poly.type
_entity_poly.pdbx_seq_one_letter_code
_entity_poly.pdbx_strand_id
1 'polypeptide(L)'
;MRKSLSVTALGGCVMLLAGCGNGGLLNRERPDEFAVARQAPLVIPPDFALAPPQPGAPRPQDSGGPAQQALDALFGGSAPRSASETAVIGAAGGSGAAAAGIRSSAGSPDTNVVDKGSTTRDIVAAPQGDGRDAQTQAGAASPAPAPTPDN
;
A
#
# COMPACT_ATOMS: atom_id res chain seq x y z
N MET A 1 41.89 63.96 50.73
CA MET A 1 41.75 62.50 50.52
C MET A 1 40.37 61.96 50.92
N ARG A 2 39.82 62.29 52.11
CA ARG A 2 38.47 61.81 52.53
C ARG A 2 37.31 62.26 51.63
N LYS A 3 37.32 63.53 51.18
CA LYS A 3 36.32 64.09 50.25
C LYS A 3 36.33 63.42 48.87
N SER A 4 37.52 63.05 48.40
CA SER A 4 37.72 62.34 47.13
C SER A 4 37.12 60.94 47.17
N LEU A 5 37.25 60.26 48.32
CA LEU A 5 36.70 58.92 48.52
C LEU A 5 35.16 58.90 48.52
N SER A 6 34.53 59.93 49.10
CA SER A 6 33.08 60.09 49.10
C SER A 6 32.51 60.35 47.70
N VAL A 7 33.21 61.13 46.86
CA VAL A 7 32.78 61.41 45.49
C VAL A 7 32.86 60.15 44.63
N THR A 8 33.93 59.35 44.77
CA THR A 8 34.05 58.09 44.03
C THR A 8 33.00 57.06 44.46
N ALA A 9 32.72 56.97 45.77
CA ALA A 9 31.70 56.07 46.28
C ALA A 9 30.29 56.45 45.80
N LEU A 10 29.95 57.74 45.82
CA LEU A 10 28.67 58.23 45.33
C LEU A 10 28.53 58.02 43.81
N GLY A 11 29.59 58.30 43.04
CA GLY A 11 29.62 58.04 41.60
C GLY A 11 29.45 56.55 41.25
N GLY A 12 30.07 55.66 42.04
CA GLY A 12 29.90 54.21 41.89
C GLY A 12 28.47 53.75 42.16
N CYS A 13 27.82 54.27 43.20
CA CYS A 13 26.43 53.94 43.52
C CYS A 13 25.45 54.38 42.41
N VAL A 14 25.65 55.55 41.81
CA VAL A 14 24.78 56.03 40.71
C VAL A 14 24.89 55.12 39.48
N MET A 15 26.10 54.66 39.14
CA MET A 15 26.31 53.71 38.04
C MET A 15 25.64 52.36 38.28
N LEU A 16 25.67 51.85 39.52
CA LEU A 16 25.01 50.60 39.88
C LEU A 16 23.48 50.72 39.80
N LEU A 17 22.90 51.87 40.18
CA LEU A 17 21.45 52.10 40.10
C LEU A 17 20.95 52.29 38.65
N ALA A 18 21.78 52.81 37.74
CA ALA A 18 21.43 52.97 36.33
C ALA A 18 21.17 51.62 35.61
N GLY A 19 21.68 50.52 36.14
CA GLY A 19 21.46 49.17 35.59
C GLY A 19 20.12 48.52 35.97
N CYS A 20 19.42 49.03 36.99
CA CYS A 20 18.15 48.47 37.47
C CYS A 20 16.90 49.15 36.89
N GLY A 21 17.05 50.03 35.89
CA GLY A 21 15.94 50.67 35.19
C GLY A 21 15.10 49.65 34.40
N ASN A 22 13.79 49.66 34.61
CA ASN A 22 12.78 48.73 34.06
C ASN A 22 12.53 48.91 32.53
N GLY A 23 13.57 49.04 31.71
CA GLY A 23 13.48 49.36 30.27
C GLY A 23 14.14 48.35 29.34
N GLY A 24 14.59 47.20 29.85
CA GLY A 24 15.31 46.20 29.06
C GLY A 24 16.67 46.69 28.55
N LEU A 25 17.48 45.77 28.02
CA LEU A 25 18.76 46.12 27.39
C LEU A 25 18.47 47.00 26.16
N LEU A 26 18.85 48.28 26.20
CA LEU A 26 18.80 49.23 25.07
C LEU A 26 17.39 49.66 24.59
N ASN A 27 16.35 49.66 25.42
CA ASN A 27 14.97 49.99 25.00
C ASN A 27 14.55 49.20 23.73
N ARG A 28 14.90 47.92 23.69
CA ARG A 28 14.50 47.03 22.59
C ARG A 28 12.99 46.87 22.65
N GLU A 29 12.29 47.34 21.62
CA GLU A 29 10.89 46.98 21.37
C GLU A 29 10.78 45.45 21.43
N ARG A 30 10.08 44.92 22.43
CA ARG A 30 9.76 43.49 22.47
C ARG A 30 8.77 43.23 21.34
N PRO A 31 8.93 42.15 20.55
CA PRO A 31 7.96 41.82 19.52
C PRO A 31 6.58 41.66 20.15
N ASP A 32 5.60 42.42 19.68
CA ASP A 32 4.23 42.41 20.20
C ASP A 32 3.56 41.06 19.89
N GLU A 33 3.48 40.20 20.91
CA GLU A 33 2.82 38.89 20.82
C GLU A 33 1.31 38.96 20.55
N PHE A 34 0.69 40.15 20.59
CA PHE A 34 -0.72 40.39 20.26
C PHE A 34 -0.91 41.11 18.92
N ALA A 35 0.15 41.30 18.14
CA ALA A 35 0.04 41.85 16.79
C ALA A 35 -0.68 40.85 15.86
N VAL A 36 -2.00 41.02 15.72
CA VAL A 36 -2.83 40.19 14.85
C VAL A 36 -2.52 40.51 13.39
N ALA A 37 -1.78 39.61 12.73
CA ALA A 37 -1.62 39.65 11.28
C ALA A 37 -2.98 39.39 10.59
N ARG A 38 -3.27 40.13 9.51
CA ARG A 38 -4.51 39.93 8.75
C ARG A 38 -4.47 38.56 8.08
N GLN A 39 -5.41 37.71 8.48
CA GLN A 39 -5.60 36.39 7.86
C GLN A 39 -6.00 36.56 6.40
N ALA A 40 -5.40 35.76 5.51
CA ALA A 40 -5.80 35.73 4.10
C ALA A 40 -7.31 35.44 3.98
N PRO A 41 -8.01 36.05 3.01
CA PRO A 41 -9.44 35.80 2.82
C PRO A 41 -9.70 34.29 2.68
N LEU A 42 -10.68 33.78 3.43
CA LEU A 42 -11.18 32.42 3.25
C LEU A 42 -11.89 32.36 1.89
N VAL A 43 -11.17 31.89 0.86
CA VAL A 43 -11.78 31.50 -0.40
C VAL A 43 -12.55 30.22 -0.13
N ILE A 44 -13.88 30.32 -0.12
CA ILE A 44 -14.75 29.14 -0.14
C ILE A 44 -14.48 28.47 -1.51
N PRO A 45 -13.94 27.24 -1.54
CA PRO A 45 -13.79 26.51 -2.79
C PRO A 45 -15.17 26.41 -3.46
N PRO A 46 -15.26 26.49 -4.80
CA PRO A 46 -16.54 26.29 -5.48
C PRO A 46 -17.12 24.97 -5.00
N ASP A 47 -18.39 24.98 -4.58
CA ASP A 47 -19.14 23.78 -4.24
C ASP A 47 -19.14 22.87 -5.47
N PHE A 48 -18.24 21.89 -5.49
CA PHE A 48 -18.35 20.77 -6.40
C PHE A 48 -19.54 19.96 -5.89
N ALA A 49 -20.74 20.36 -6.31
CA ALA A 49 -21.91 19.50 -6.26
C ALA A 49 -21.55 18.27 -7.11
N LEU A 50 -21.00 17.25 -6.45
CA LEU A 50 -20.68 15.98 -7.05
C LEU A 50 -21.98 15.47 -7.64
N ALA A 51 -22.11 15.58 -8.97
CA ALA A 51 -23.23 15.00 -9.68
C ALA A 51 -23.24 13.50 -9.33
N PRO A 52 -24.36 12.96 -8.81
CA PRO A 52 -24.45 11.55 -8.50
C PRO A 52 -24.03 10.74 -9.73
N PRO A 53 -23.14 9.75 -9.58
CA PRO A 53 -22.70 8.93 -10.70
C PRO A 53 -23.93 8.29 -11.34
N GLN A 54 -24.04 8.40 -12.67
CA GLN A 54 -25.18 7.87 -13.41
C GLN A 54 -25.32 6.37 -13.11
N PRO A 55 -26.52 5.88 -12.70
CA PRO A 55 -26.75 4.47 -12.48
C PRO A 55 -26.37 3.65 -13.72
N GLY A 56 -25.41 2.73 -13.59
CA GLY A 56 -24.95 1.87 -14.69
C GLY A 56 -23.76 2.42 -15.49
N ALA A 57 -23.27 3.64 -15.22
CA ALA A 57 -22.00 4.09 -15.78
C ALA A 57 -20.84 3.27 -15.17
N PRO A 58 -19.85 2.84 -15.98
CA PRO A 58 -18.69 2.10 -15.48
C PRO A 58 -18.01 2.90 -14.37
N ARG A 59 -17.97 2.35 -13.16
CA ARG A 59 -17.27 3.02 -12.07
C ARG A 59 -15.78 2.77 -12.26
N PRO A 60 -14.91 3.80 -12.13
CA PRO A 60 -13.46 3.60 -12.18
C PRO A 60 -12.93 2.56 -11.19
N GLN A 61 -13.66 2.34 -10.09
CA GLN A 61 -13.34 1.33 -9.08
C GLN A 61 -13.72 -0.11 -9.49
N ASP A 62 -14.66 -0.32 -10.41
CA ASP A 62 -15.07 -1.66 -10.86
C ASP A 62 -14.01 -2.28 -11.81
N SER A 63 -13.22 -1.43 -12.47
CA SER A 63 -12.07 -1.80 -13.30
C SER A 63 -10.84 -2.09 -12.44
N GLY A 64 -10.95 -2.94 -11.41
CA GLY A 64 -9.84 -3.27 -10.50
C GLY A 64 -9.12 -2.02 -10.02
N GLY A 65 -9.71 -1.30 -9.05
CA GLY A 65 -9.26 0.03 -8.62
C GLY A 65 -7.73 0.17 -8.37
N PRO A 66 -7.23 1.39 -8.09
CA PRO A 66 -5.80 1.72 -8.13
C PRO A 66 -4.87 0.77 -7.36
N ALA A 67 -5.37 0.17 -6.27
CA ALA A 67 -4.66 -0.86 -5.53
C ALA A 67 -4.39 -2.13 -6.36
N GLN A 68 -5.36 -2.63 -7.12
CA GLN A 68 -5.21 -3.81 -7.97
C GLN A 68 -4.23 -3.55 -9.12
N GLN A 69 -4.31 -2.39 -9.75
CA GLN A 69 -3.33 -1.95 -10.76
C GLN A 69 -1.92 -1.83 -10.18
N ALA A 70 -1.78 -1.32 -8.95
CA ALA A 70 -0.49 -1.27 -8.27
C ALA A 70 0.05 -2.67 -7.95
N LEU A 71 -0.82 -3.61 -7.53
CA LEU A 71 -0.45 -5.00 -7.31
C LEU A 71 -0.04 -5.70 -8.61
N ASP A 72 -0.75 -5.48 -9.71
CA ASP A 72 -0.40 -6.03 -11.02
C ASP A 72 0.93 -5.45 -11.53
N ALA A 73 1.17 -4.16 -11.33
CA ALA A 73 2.45 -3.53 -11.68
C ALA A 73 3.62 -4.02 -10.81
N LEU A 74 3.38 -4.30 -9.53
CA LEU A 74 4.40 -4.76 -8.60
C LEU A 74 4.71 -6.26 -8.74
N PHE A 75 3.70 -7.08 -9.04
CA PHE A 75 3.80 -8.54 -9.06
C PHE A 75 3.65 -9.17 -10.46
N GLY A 76 3.44 -8.35 -11.50
CA GLY A 76 3.32 -8.81 -12.89
C GLY A 76 1.95 -9.37 -13.27
N GLY A 77 0.93 -9.14 -12.44
CA GLY A 77 -0.42 -9.65 -12.64
C GLY A 77 -0.55 -11.17 -12.49
N SER A 78 -1.64 -11.72 -12.99
CA SER A 78 -1.87 -13.17 -12.94
C SER A 78 -0.95 -13.90 -13.91
N ALA A 79 -0.08 -14.76 -13.38
CA ALA A 79 0.79 -15.58 -14.22
C ALA A 79 -0.04 -16.55 -15.09
N PRO A 80 0.28 -16.69 -16.39
CA PRO A 80 -0.39 -17.64 -17.26
C PRO A 80 -0.20 -19.07 -16.71
N ARG A 81 -1.30 -19.81 -16.60
CA ARG A 81 -1.27 -21.21 -16.15
C ARG A 81 -0.57 -22.08 -17.18
N SER A 82 0.08 -23.14 -16.72
CA SER A 82 0.77 -24.06 -17.63
C SER A 82 -0.24 -24.78 -18.53
N ALA A 83 0.22 -25.22 -19.71
CA ALA A 83 -0.62 -25.97 -20.63
C ALA A 83 -1.13 -27.28 -20.00
N SER A 84 -0.30 -27.94 -19.18
CA SER A 84 -0.69 -29.15 -18.45
C SER A 84 -1.74 -28.89 -17.39
N GLU A 85 -1.63 -27.79 -16.61
CA GLU A 85 -2.66 -27.40 -15.64
C GLU A 85 -3.99 -27.15 -16.34
N THR A 86 -3.96 -26.39 -17.44
CA THR A 86 -5.17 -26.06 -18.21
C THR A 86 -5.80 -27.31 -18.82
N ALA A 87 -4.99 -28.24 -19.33
CA ALA A 87 -5.47 -29.52 -19.88
C ALA A 87 -6.12 -30.40 -18.81
N VAL A 88 -5.52 -30.50 -17.61
CA VAL A 88 -6.10 -31.26 -16.49
C VAL A 88 -7.41 -30.64 -16.02
N ILE A 89 -7.48 -29.31 -15.90
CA ILE A 89 -8.72 -28.61 -15.53
C ILE A 89 -9.80 -28.84 -16.58
N GLY A 90 -9.46 -28.76 -17.87
CA GLY A 90 -10.37 -29.05 -18.97
C GLY A 90 -10.92 -30.49 -18.93
N ALA A 91 -10.03 -31.47 -18.71
CA ALA A 91 -10.43 -32.87 -18.56
C ALA A 91 -11.31 -33.11 -17.32
N ALA A 92 -11.14 -32.31 -16.26
CA ALA A 92 -11.98 -32.34 -15.06
C ALA A 92 -13.35 -31.63 -15.22
N GLY A 93 -13.69 -31.16 -16.44
CA GLY A 93 -14.95 -30.46 -16.72
C GLY A 93 -14.87 -28.93 -16.67
N GLY A 94 -13.67 -28.37 -16.53
CA GLY A 94 -13.40 -26.93 -16.54
C GLY A 94 -13.65 -26.24 -15.19
N SER A 95 -13.43 -24.92 -15.17
CA SER A 95 -13.53 -24.09 -13.96
C SER A 95 -14.93 -24.04 -13.33
N GLY A 96 -15.97 -24.44 -14.06
CA GLY A 96 -17.36 -24.48 -13.58
C GLY A 96 -17.83 -25.86 -13.10
N ALA A 97 -17.01 -26.91 -13.23
CA ALA A 97 -17.42 -28.27 -12.82
C ALA A 97 -17.49 -28.47 -11.30
N ALA A 98 -16.80 -27.62 -10.53
CA ALA A 98 -16.81 -27.72 -9.08
C ALA A 98 -18.17 -27.29 -8.52
N ALA A 99 -18.80 -28.17 -7.74
CA ALA A 99 -20.02 -27.83 -7.01
C ALA A 99 -19.75 -26.71 -5.99
N ALA A 100 -20.69 -25.78 -5.85
CA ALA A 100 -20.61 -24.74 -4.84
C ALA A 100 -20.54 -25.37 -3.44
N GLY A 101 -19.56 -24.97 -2.63
CA GLY A 101 -19.37 -25.51 -1.29
C GLY A 101 -18.65 -26.86 -1.21
N ILE A 102 -18.07 -27.39 -2.32
CA ILE A 102 -17.37 -28.68 -2.32
C ILE A 102 -16.27 -28.79 -1.24
N ARG A 103 -15.67 -27.67 -0.82
CA ARG A 103 -14.65 -27.65 0.24
C ARG A 103 -15.17 -28.06 1.61
N SER A 104 -16.48 -27.94 1.83
CA SER A 104 -17.15 -28.35 3.07
C SER A 104 -17.54 -29.83 3.08
N SER A 105 -17.73 -30.41 1.89
CA SER A 105 -18.13 -31.82 1.73
C SER A 105 -16.97 -32.74 1.34
N ALA A 106 -15.86 -32.19 0.84
CA ALA A 106 -14.67 -32.96 0.52
C ALA A 106 -14.13 -33.64 1.77
N GLY A 107 -14.25 -34.98 1.83
CA GLY A 107 -13.86 -35.78 3.00
C GLY A 107 -14.96 -35.95 4.05
N SER A 108 -16.22 -35.64 3.74
CA SER A 108 -17.36 -36.05 4.57
C SER A 108 -17.33 -37.58 4.77
N PRO A 109 -17.70 -38.11 5.95
CA PRO A 109 -17.79 -39.56 6.18
C PRO A 109 -18.68 -40.30 5.18
N ASP A 110 -19.67 -39.61 4.61
CA ASP A 110 -20.59 -40.16 3.61
C ASP A 110 -19.99 -40.17 2.18
N THR A 111 -18.76 -39.67 1.99
CA THR A 111 -18.10 -39.65 0.68
C THR A 111 -17.64 -41.06 0.31
N ASN A 112 -18.08 -41.57 -0.84
CA ASN A 112 -17.62 -42.85 -1.35
C ASN A 112 -16.11 -42.80 -1.66
N VAL A 113 -15.31 -43.55 -0.90
CA VAL A 113 -13.87 -43.69 -1.13
C VAL A 113 -13.60 -45.05 -1.76
N VAL A 114 -12.82 -45.06 -2.83
CA VAL A 114 -12.36 -46.30 -3.48
C VAL A 114 -10.87 -46.45 -3.19
N ASP A 115 -10.48 -47.56 -2.55
CA ASP A 115 -9.07 -47.89 -2.38
C ASP A 115 -8.46 -48.28 -3.73
N LYS A 116 -7.43 -47.53 -4.16
CA LYS A 116 -6.71 -47.74 -5.42
C LYS A 116 -5.43 -48.57 -5.25
N GLY A 117 -5.24 -49.19 -4.07
CA GLY A 117 -4.13 -50.09 -3.77
C GLY A 117 -2.80 -49.38 -3.55
N SER A 118 -1.77 -50.17 -3.20
CA SER A 118 -0.42 -49.66 -2.90
C SER A 118 0.26 -49.05 -4.11
N THR A 119 0.14 -49.65 -5.29
CA THR A 119 0.79 -49.16 -6.51
C THR A 119 0.44 -47.70 -6.82
N THR A 120 -0.84 -47.34 -6.73
CA THR A 120 -1.28 -45.95 -6.96
C THR A 120 -0.72 -45.01 -5.89
N ARG A 121 -0.70 -45.46 -4.63
CA ARG A 121 -0.15 -44.69 -3.51
C ARG A 121 1.35 -44.44 -3.70
N ASP A 122 2.09 -45.45 -4.14
CA ASP A 122 3.53 -45.38 -4.36
C ASP A 122 3.87 -44.43 -5.52
N ILE A 123 3.05 -44.43 -6.60
CA ILE A 123 3.20 -43.50 -7.72
C ILE A 123 2.97 -42.05 -7.28
N VAL A 124 1.93 -41.77 -6.47
CA VAL A 124 1.62 -40.41 -6.01
C VAL A 124 2.67 -39.87 -5.04
N ALA A 125 3.23 -40.74 -4.21
CA ALA A 125 4.30 -40.37 -3.27
C ALA A 125 5.68 -40.29 -3.92
N ALA A 126 5.83 -40.72 -5.18
CA ALA A 126 7.11 -40.72 -5.86
C ALA A 126 7.62 -39.28 -6.10
N PRO A 127 8.94 -39.04 -5.96
CA PRO A 127 9.54 -37.79 -6.37
C PRO A 127 9.26 -37.49 -7.85
N GLN A 128 9.12 -36.21 -8.18
CA GLN A 128 8.96 -35.79 -9.57
C GLN A 128 10.20 -36.16 -10.38
N GLY A 129 10.01 -36.80 -11.52
CA GLY A 129 11.08 -37.14 -12.45
C GLY A 129 10.56 -37.88 -13.67
N ASP A 130 11.31 -37.80 -14.75
CA ASP A 130 11.04 -38.59 -15.95
C ASP A 130 11.44 -40.03 -15.65
N GLY A 131 10.44 -40.84 -15.32
CA GLY A 131 10.63 -42.27 -15.06
C GLY A 131 10.94 -43.02 -16.35
N ARG A 132 11.56 -44.20 -16.23
CA ARG A 132 11.77 -45.10 -17.37
C ARG A 132 10.44 -45.56 -18.01
N ASP A 133 9.37 -45.63 -17.22
CA ASP A 133 8.11 -46.24 -17.63
C ASP A 133 7.05 -45.20 -18.06
N ALA A 134 7.22 -43.91 -17.72
CA ALA A 134 6.29 -42.84 -18.11
C ALA A 134 6.97 -41.47 -18.12
N GLN A 135 6.75 -40.71 -19.19
CA GLN A 135 7.09 -39.29 -19.31
C GLN A 135 5.85 -38.52 -19.77
N THR A 136 5.69 -37.28 -19.29
CA THR A 136 4.61 -36.39 -19.74
C THR A 136 5.22 -35.16 -20.39
N GLN A 137 5.03 -35.00 -21.70
CA GLN A 137 5.38 -33.77 -22.38
C GLN A 137 4.17 -32.84 -22.42
N ALA A 138 4.27 -31.67 -21.79
CA ALA A 138 3.29 -30.63 -22.00
C ALA A 138 3.36 -30.19 -23.47
N GLY A 139 2.27 -30.35 -24.21
CA GLY A 139 2.19 -29.88 -25.60
C GLY A 139 2.56 -28.40 -25.67
N ALA A 140 3.49 -28.05 -26.55
CA ALA A 140 4.02 -26.70 -26.66
C ALA A 140 2.89 -25.69 -26.86
N ALA A 141 2.76 -24.73 -25.94
CA ALA A 141 1.95 -23.55 -26.18
C ALA A 141 2.61 -22.76 -27.32
N SER A 142 1.83 -22.46 -28.37
CA SER A 142 2.30 -21.60 -29.45
C SER A 142 2.73 -20.25 -28.85
N PRO A 143 3.91 -19.70 -29.21
CA PRO A 143 4.38 -18.46 -28.65
C PRO A 143 3.37 -17.34 -28.93
N ALA A 144 3.02 -16.58 -27.90
CA ALA A 144 2.17 -15.40 -28.03
C ALA A 144 2.80 -14.43 -29.05
N PRO A 145 2.01 -13.79 -29.93
CA PRO A 145 2.53 -12.81 -30.87
C PRO A 145 3.17 -11.65 -30.08
N ALA A 146 4.36 -11.23 -30.50
CA ALA A 146 5.10 -10.13 -29.91
C ALA A 146 4.22 -8.85 -29.91
N PRO A 147 4.29 -8.01 -28.86
CA PRO A 147 3.59 -6.74 -28.86
C PRO A 147 4.14 -5.88 -30.02
N THR A 148 3.28 -5.60 -30.99
CA THR A 148 3.55 -4.60 -32.04
C THR A 148 3.71 -3.24 -31.35
N PRO A 149 4.82 -2.51 -31.56
CA PRO A 149 4.93 -1.15 -31.08
C PRO A 149 3.94 -0.29 -31.87
N ASP A 150 2.93 0.25 -31.19
CA ASP A 150 2.08 1.30 -31.73
C ASP A 150 2.93 2.56 -31.96
N ASN A 151 2.83 3.12 -33.17
CA ASN A 151 3.42 4.40 -33.58
C ASN A 151 2.44 5.53 -33.25
#